data_AF-A0A356RAQ3-F1
#
_entry.id   AF-A0A356RAQ3-F1
#
_cell.length_a   1.000
_cell.length_b   1.000
_cell.length_c   1.000
_cell.angle_alpha   90.00
_cell.angle_beta   90.00
_cell.angle_gamma   90.00
#
_symmetry.space_group_name_H-M   'P 1'
#
loop_
_entity.id
_entity.type
_entity.pdbx_description
1 polymer ?
#
loop_
_entity_poly.entity_id
_entity_poly.type
_entity_poly.pdbx_seq_one_letter_code
_entity_poly.pdbx_strand_id
1 'polypeptide(L)'
;TKLLSHGAAYHQRLIAIRGVVTQPELHLDESELVIRFVFRLAEGDQSIVVFGQHDRTQGAPSISLDLSVEVIGIFWKERELNASHVFNTIEALTVLPYPSLVPDNA
;
A
#
# COMPACT_ATOMS: atom_id res chain seq x y z
N THR A 1 11.02 -7.85 -8.00
CA THR A 1 10.72 -7.30 -9.35
C THR A 1 11.11 -5.84 -9.35
N LYS A 2 11.79 -5.34 -10.38
CA LYS A 2 12.42 -4.02 -10.35
C LYS A 2 11.42 -2.92 -10.74
N LEU A 3 10.33 -2.78 -9.96
CA LEU A 3 9.13 -1.99 -10.28
C LEU A 3 9.45 -0.55 -10.72
N LEU A 4 10.21 0.18 -9.89
CA LEU A 4 10.53 1.59 -10.14
C LEU A 4 11.40 1.79 -11.38
N SER A 5 12.28 0.84 -11.70
CA SER A 5 13.12 0.91 -12.90
C SER A 5 12.38 0.64 -14.22
N HIS A 6 11.15 0.12 -14.15
CA HIS A 6 10.32 -0.17 -15.33
C HIS A 6 8.90 0.39 -15.18
N GLY A 7 8.74 1.54 -14.49
CA GLY A 7 7.44 2.08 -14.11
C GLY A 7 6.44 2.24 -15.26
N ALA A 8 6.89 2.55 -16.48
CA ALA A 8 6.02 2.65 -17.65
C ALA A 8 5.31 1.32 -17.99
N ALA A 9 5.97 0.18 -17.79
CA ALA A 9 5.39 -1.14 -18.08
C ALA A 9 4.30 -1.55 -17.06
N TYR A 10 4.30 -0.91 -15.88
CA TYR A 10 3.37 -1.23 -14.78
C TYR A 10 2.33 -0.13 -14.55
N HIS A 11 2.41 1.00 -15.24
CA HIS A 11 1.42 2.08 -15.09
C HIS A 11 0.00 1.54 -15.37
N GLN A 12 -0.93 1.83 -14.44
CA GLN A 12 -2.32 1.35 -14.44
C GLN A 12 -2.45 -0.18 -14.39
N ARG A 13 -1.42 -0.89 -13.93
CA ARG A 13 -1.48 -2.35 -13.75
C ARG A 13 -1.61 -2.72 -12.29
N LEU A 14 -2.37 -3.80 -12.07
CA LEU A 14 -2.39 -4.51 -10.80
C LEU A 14 -1.00 -5.14 -10.57
N ILE A 15 -0.43 -4.89 -9.40
CA ILE A 15 0.85 -5.44 -8.97
C ILE A 15 0.73 -5.97 -7.54
N ALA A 16 1.64 -6.88 -7.19
CA ALA A 16 1.89 -7.29 -5.82
C ALA A 16 3.36 -6.99 -5.49
N ILE A 17 3.59 -6.22 -4.42
CA ILE A 17 4.94 -5.90 -3.94
C ILE A 17 5.03 -6.05 -2.43
N ARG A 18 6.25 -6.29 -1.94
CA ARG A 18 6.54 -6.50 -0.53
C ARG A 18 7.49 -5.43 -0.04
N GLY A 19 7.43 -5.16 1.26
CA GLY A 19 8.35 -4.27 1.92
C GLY A 19 7.93 -3.98 3.35
N VAL A 20 8.63 -3.05 3.98
CA VAL A 20 8.40 -2.61 5.36
C VAL A 20 7.62 -1.31 5.34
N VAL A 21 6.56 -1.24 6.16
CA VAL A 21 5.78 -0.02 6.37
C VAL A 21 6.61 0.99 7.15
N THR A 22 6.75 2.19 6.58
CA THR A 22 7.42 3.34 7.17
C THR A 22 6.50 4.55 7.07
N GLN A 23 6.56 5.47 8.04
CA GLN A 23 5.74 6.70 8.05
C GLN A 23 4.22 6.44 7.82
N PRO A 24 3.56 5.56 8.60
CA PRO A 24 2.12 5.35 8.43
C PRO A 24 1.31 6.54 8.94
N GLU A 25 0.33 6.97 8.15
CA GLU A 25 -0.70 7.94 8.52
C GLU A 25 -2.07 7.29 8.31
N LEU A 26 -2.88 7.27 9.37
CA LEU A 26 -4.21 6.65 9.39
C LEU A 26 -5.24 7.70 9.80
N HIS A 27 -6.29 7.84 8.99
CA HIS A 27 -7.37 8.80 9.22
C HIS A 27 -8.71 8.09 9.15
N LEU A 28 -9.55 8.29 10.17
CA LEU A 28 -10.95 7.88 10.10
C LEU A 28 -11.70 8.80 9.16
N ASP A 29 -12.61 8.22 8.39
CA ASP A 29 -13.63 8.98 7.69
C ASP A 29 -14.76 9.42 8.63
N GLU A 30 -15.71 10.20 8.12
CA GLU A 30 -16.83 10.73 8.91
C GLU A 30 -17.74 9.62 9.47
N SER A 31 -17.80 8.47 8.81
CA SER A 31 -18.58 7.32 9.28
C SER A 31 -17.89 6.54 10.41
N GLU A 32 -16.59 6.79 10.62
CA GLU A 32 -15.68 5.98 11.44
C GLU A 32 -15.59 4.50 11.03
N LEU A 33 -16.22 4.08 9.93
CA LEU A 33 -16.20 2.70 9.43
C LEU A 33 -15.05 2.47 8.45
N VAL A 34 -14.46 3.54 7.91
CA VAL A 34 -13.36 3.44 6.94
C VAL A 34 -12.12 4.13 7.48
N ILE A 35 -10.99 3.43 7.41
CA ILE A 35 -9.67 4.02 7.62
C ILE A 35 -9.09 4.37 6.26
N ARG A 36 -8.89 5.65 5.98
CA ARG A 36 -8.04 6.11 4.89
C ARG A 36 -6.60 6.06 5.37
N PHE A 37 -5.70 5.52 4.55
CA PHE A 37 -4.30 5.40 4.93
C PHE A 37 -3.38 5.90 3.84
N VAL A 38 -2.21 6.37 4.26
CA VAL A 38 -1.04 6.57 3.42
C VAL A 38 0.19 6.11 4.20
N PHE A 39 1.12 5.45 3.55
CA PHE A 39 2.41 5.09 4.14
C PHE A 39 3.48 4.95 3.06
N ARG A 40 4.75 4.91 3.47
CA ARG A 40 5.87 4.53 2.60
C ARG A 40 6.18 3.06 2.77
N LEU A 41 6.20 2.30 1.68
CA LEU A 41 6.69 0.93 1.66
C LEU A 41 8.16 0.93 1.24
N ALA A 42 9.04 0.44 2.11
CA ALA A 42 10.49 0.40 1.89
C ALA A 42 10.99 -1.02 1.59
N GLU A 43 11.88 -1.16 0.60
CA GLU A 43 12.61 -2.39 0.28
C GLU A 43 14.07 -2.01 -0.04
N GLY A 44 14.98 -2.26 0.92
CA GLY A 44 16.36 -1.76 0.83
C GLY A 44 16.42 -0.23 0.73
N ASP A 45 17.14 0.28 -0.26
CA ASP A 45 17.28 1.73 -0.50
C ASP A 45 16.11 2.33 -1.31
N GLN A 46 15.13 1.51 -1.70
CA GLN A 46 13.98 1.93 -2.49
C GLN A 46 12.75 2.12 -1.59
N SER A 47 11.94 3.13 -1.89
CA SER A 47 10.64 3.29 -1.25
C SER A 47 9.59 3.77 -2.23
N ILE A 48 8.33 3.47 -1.93
CA ILE A 48 7.18 3.88 -2.73
C ILE A 48 6.03 4.29 -1.82
N VAL A 49 5.27 5.31 -2.22
CA VAL A 49 4.08 5.74 -1.48
C VAL A 49 2.92 4.81 -1.81
N VAL A 50 2.27 4.30 -0.77
CA VAL A 50 1.09 3.46 -0.83
C VAL A 50 -0.05 4.19 -0.13
N PHE A 51 -1.22 4.25 -0.75
CA PHE A 51 -2.41 4.82 -0.14
C PHE A 51 -3.63 3.98 -0.48
N GLY A 52 -4.69 4.11 0.31
CA GLY A 52 -5.90 3.36 0.10
C GLY A 52 -6.91 3.56 1.21
N GLN A 53 -7.87 2.65 1.26
CA GLN A 53 -8.92 2.64 2.27
C GLN A 53 -9.07 1.22 2.83
N HIS A 54 -9.39 1.11 4.11
CA HIS A 54 -9.64 -0.14 4.80
C HIS A 54 -11.00 -0.10 5.49
N ASP A 55 -11.82 -1.11 5.24
CA ASP A 55 -13.09 -1.32 5.91
C ASP A 55 -12.85 -1.93 7.30
N ARG A 56 -13.15 -1.16 8.36
CA ARG A 56 -12.94 -1.59 9.75
C ARG A 56 -13.85 -2.73 10.17
N THR A 57 -14.93 -3.00 9.44
CA THR A 57 -15.78 -4.17 9.70
C THR A 57 -15.05 -5.49 9.42
N GLN A 58 -13.96 -5.44 8.63
CA GLN A 58 -13.09 -6.59 8.33
C GLN A 58 -11.94 -6.76 9.34
N GLY A 59 -11.98 -6.05 10.47
CA GLY A 59 -10.95 -6.09 11.50
C GLY A 59 -9.91 -4.96 11.35
N ALA A 60 -8.79 -5.09 12.06
CA ALA A 60 -7.74 -4.08 12.06
C ALA A 60 -6.90 -4.15 10.77
N PRO A 61 -6.53 -3.01 10.17
CA PRO A 61 -5.63 -3.00 9.02
C PRO A 61 -4.24 -3.48 9.41
N SER A 62 -3.58 -4.19 8.49
CA SER A 62 -2.17 -4.60 8.66
C SER A 62 -1.22 -3.45 8.30
N ILE A 63 -1.37 -2.30 8.96
CA ILE A 63 -0.59 -1.09 8.70
C ILE A 63 -0.08 -0.56 10.04
N SER A 64 1.18 -0.83 10.34
CA SER A 64 1.89 -0.35 11.52
C SER A 64 3.34 -0.08 11.17
N LEU A 65 3.98 0.85 11.88
CA LEU A 65 5.40 1.12 11.69
C LEU A 65 6.22 -0.16 11.86
N ASP A 66 7.21 -0.36 10.99
CA ASP A 66 8.13 -1.50 10.94
C ASP A 66 7.48 -2.86 10.63
N LEU A 67 6.20 -2.88 10.25
CA LEU A 67 5.53 -4.10 9.82
C LEU A 67 5.89 -4.43 8.37
N SER A 68 6.33 -5.67 8.14
CA SER A 68 6.50 -6.21 6.79
C SER A 68 5.14 -6.62 6.20
N VAL A 69 4.85 -6.16 4.99
CA VAL A 69 3.56 -6.36 4.32
C VAL A 69 3.73 -6.70 2.84
N GLU A 70 2.73 -7.38 2.29
CA GLU A 70 2.47 -7.45 0.86
C GLU A 70 1.32 -6.50 0.50
N VAL A 71 1.57 -5.63 -0.47
CA VAL A 71 0.59 -4.69 -1.00
C VAL A 71 0.16 -5.19 -2.37
N ILE A 72 -1.14 -5.41 -2.54
CA ILE A 72 -1.77 -5.68 -3.82
C ILE A 72 -2.55 -4.43 -4.23
N GLY A 73 -2.20 -3.84 -5.36
CA GLY A 73 -2.75 -2.55 -5.76
C GLY A 73 -2.42 -2.14 -7.18
N ILE A 74 -2.98 -1.01 -7.61
CA ILE A 74 -2.74 -0.44 -8.94
C ILE A 74 -1.52 0.50 -8.85
N PHE A 75 -0.51 0.25 -9.67
CA PHE A 75 0.65 1.14 -9.77
C PHE A 75 0.38 2.33 -10.69
N TRP A 76 0.68 3.51 -10.19
CA TRP A 76 0.58 4.77 -10.91
C TRP A 76 1.97 5.38 -11.02
N LYS A 77 2.58 5.27 -12.20
CA LYS A 77 3.78 6.07 -12.55
C LYS A 77 3.53 7.56 -12.37
N GLU A 78 2.39 8.06 -12.85
CA GLU A 78 1.91 9.44 -12.70
C GLU A 78 0.38 9.46 -12.72
N ARG A 79 -0.27 10.39 -12.01
CA ARG A 79 -1.71 10.67 -12.10
C ARG A 79 -2.07 12.00 -11.45
N GLU A 80 -3.21 12.54 -11.84
CA GLU A 80 -3.86 13.65 -11.13
C GLU A 80 -4.75 13.12 -10.00
N LEU A 81 -4.59 13.67 -8.80
CA LEU A 81 -5.42 13.38 -7.63
C LEU A 81 -5.68 14.68 -6.88
N ASN A 82 -6.96 15.08 -6.76
CA ASN A 82 -7.37 16.32 -6.06
C ASN A 82 -6.55 17.55 -6.49
N ALA A 83 -6.42 17.77 -7.80
CA ALA A 83 -5.62 18.85 -8.41
C ALA A 83 -4.11 18.81 -8.08
N SER A 84 -3.61 17.68 -7.58
CA SER A 84 -2.20 17.44 -7.34
C SER A 84 -1.69 16.36 -8.28
N HIS A 85 -0.55 16.63 -8.92
CA HIS A 85 0.13 15.65 -9.75
C HIS A 85 1.03 14.78 -8.87
N VAL A 86 0.75 13.48 -8.80
CA VAL A 86 1.46 12.50 -7.97
C VAL A 86 2.13 11.44 -8.83
N PHE A 87 3.33 11.01 -8.41
CA PHE A 87 4.19 10.09 -9.15
C PHE A 87 4.56 8.88 -8.31
N ASN A 88 4.76 7.74 -8.98
CA ASN A 88 5.22 6.48 -8.40
C ASN A 88 4.47 6.14 -7.11
N THR A 89 3.17 5.97 -7.22
CA THR A 89 2.30 5.64 -6.08
C THR A 89 1.57 4.33 -6.34
N ILE A 90 1.16 3.65 -5.27
CA ILE A 90 0.27 2.50 -5.36
C ILE A 90 -1.05 2.81 -4.68
N GLU A 91 -2.13 2.63 -5.44
CA GLU A 91 -3.47 2.56 -4.89
C GLU A 91 -3.71 1.14 -4.40
N ALA A 92 -3.62 0.94 -3.09
CA ALA A 92 -3.78 -0.36 -2.46
C ALA A 92 -5.25 -0.80 -2.50
N LEU A 93 -5.47 -1.99 -3.04
CA LEU A 93 -6.72 -2.73 -2.90
C LEU A 93 -6.69 -3.60 -1.65
N THR A 94 -5.51 -4.11 -1.29
CA THR A 94 -5.32 -4.93 -0.08
C THR A 94 -3.89 -4.76 0.45
N VAL A 95 -3.76 -4.77 1.77
CA VAL A 95 -2.48 -4.79 2.50
C VAL A 95 -2.51 -5.96 3.48
N LEU A 96 -1.60 -6.92 3.31
CA LEU A 96 -1.56 -8.16 4.09
C LEU A 96 -0.22 -8.27 4.84
N PRO A 97 -0.17 -8.87 6.04
CA PRO A 97 1.08 -9.17 6.71
C PRO A 97 1.97 -10.09 5.86
N TYR A 98 3.27 -9.86 5.85
CA TYR A 98 4.25 -10.73 5.19
C TYR A 98 5.46 -11.00 6.11
N PRO A 99 5.84 -12.27 6.34
CA PRO A 99 5.14 -13.49 5.94
C PRO A 99 3.74 -13.58 6.58
N SER A 100 2.88 -14.43 6.02
CA SER A 100 1.55 -14.67 6.58
C SER A 100 1.65 -15.02 8.07
N LEU A 101 0.80 -14.40 8.89
CA LEU A 101 0.69 -14.71 10.32
C LEU A 101 -0.10 -16.01 10.58
N VAL A 102 -0.75 -16.54 9.56
CA VAL A 102 -1.38 -17.88 9.60
C VAL A 102 -0.32 -18.90 9.20
N PRO A 103 0.02 -19.87 10.05
CA PRO A 103 0.89 -20.98 9.66
C PRO A 103 0.24 -21.76 8.51
N ASP A 104 1.02 -22.18 7.51
CA ASP A 104 0.56 -22.94 6.33
C ASP A 104 -0.04 -24.34 6.62
N ASN A 105 -0.34 -24.68 7.87
CA ASN A 105 -0.88 -25.97 8.27
C ASN A 105 -2.28 -25.80 8.89
N ALA A 106 -3.31 -25.89 8.06
CA ALA A 106 -4.68 -26.23 8.45
C ALA A 106 -5.12 -27.50 7.73
#